data_AF-A5N8U6-F1
#
_entry.id   AF-A5N8U6-F1
#
_cell.length_a   1.000
_cell.length_b   1.000
_cell.length_c   1.000
_cell.angle_alpha   90.00
_cell.angle_beta   90.00
_cell.angle_gamma   90.00
#
_symmetry.space_group_name_H-M   'P 1'
#
loop_
_entity.id
_entity.type
_entity.pdbx_description
1 polymer ?
#
loop_
_entity_poly.entity_id
_entity_poly.type
_entity_poly.pdbx_seq_one_letter_code
_entity_poly.pdbx_strand_id
1 'polypeptide(L)'
;MKKYFKGFILIIFSLIFIIGIWYINLRITNNKNVGIVFDNKNIETKSERVINETISDYIENYYSHILTNADKVFEAHKSYSIEQKDGLINVYIYTLVEGYAFANGKFGFSCGGSNPALIVLRKDKDKFTVVRFEQSKDGTEYGPSIKKMFPRKYAEKAMEDTGRDLGLKTQIKSNSKEWLKAQGRSELLSEE
;
A
#
# COMPACT_ATOMS: atom_id res chain seq x y z
N MET A 1 35.12 -17.04 59.19
CA MET A 1 33.96 -16.17 58.86
C MET A 1 33.79 -15.85 57.37
N LYS A 2 34.82 -15.46 56.60
CA LYS A 2 34.67 -15.07 55.18
C LYS A 2 34.22 -16.19 54.21
N LYS A 3 34.46 -17.48 54.53
CA LYS A 3 34.09 -18.62 53.65
C LYS A 3 32.58 -18.93 53.69
N TYR A 4 31.96 -18.81 54.87
CA TYR A 4 30.51 -18.97 55.04
C TYR A 4 29.72 -17.76 54.52
N PHE A 5 30.33 -16.57 54.49
CA PHE A 5 29.71 -15.36 53.97
C PHE A 5 29.47 -15.40 52.45
N LYS A 6 30.41 -15.97 51.67
CA LYS A 6 30.24 -16.16 50.22
C LYS A 6 29.15 -17.18 49.89
N GLY A 7 29.06 -18.26 50.66
CA GLY A 7 28.00 -19.27 50.50
C GLY A 7 26.61 -18.69 50.82
N PHE A 8 26.51 -17.87 51.85
CA PHE A 8 25.25 -17.22 52.25
C PHE A 8 24.77 -16.19 51.20
N ILE A 9 25.68 -15.42 50.60
CA ILE A 9 25.36 -14.50 49.50
C ILE A 9 24.81 -15.24 48.27
N LEU A 10 25.41 -16.38 47.92
CA LEU A 10 24.95 -17.20 46.79
C LEU A 10 23.53 -17.75 46.98
N ILE A 11 23.17 -18.14 48.21
CA ILE A 11 21.83 -18.65 48.54
C ILE A 11 20.79 -17.52 48.48
N ILE A 12 21.14 -16.31 48.94
CA ILE A 12 20.26 -15.14 48.84
C ILE A 12 20.00 -14.77 47.38
N PHE A 13 21.02 -14.79 46.53
CA PHE A 13 20.85 -14.51 45.09
C PHE A 13 19.97 -15.56 44.39
N SER A 14 20.05 -16.84 44.75
CA SER A 14 19.17 -17.86 44.16
C SER A 14 17.71 -17.70 44.61
N LEU A 15 17.47 -17.32 45.86
CA LEU A 15 16.12 -17.06 46.39
C LEU A 15 15.46 -15.84 45.72
N ILE A 16 16.21 -14.77 45.47
CA ILE A 16 15.70 -13.58 44.76
C ILE A 16 15.31 -13.94 43.31
N PHE A 17 16.09 -14.80 42.65
CA PHE A 17 15.77 -15.26 41.29
C PHE A 17 14.47 -16.09 41.24
N ILE A 18 14.28 -16.99 42.21
CA ILE A 18 13.07 -17.81 42.30
C ILE A 18 11.82 -16.95 42.57
N ILE A 19 11.93 -15.96 43.45
CA ILE A 19 10.84 -15.01 43.76
C ILE A 19 10.54 -14.13 42.54
N GLY A 20 11.57 -13.68 41.81
CA GLY A 20 11.41 -12.90 40.58
C GLY A 20 10.71 -13.68 39.46
N ILE A 21 11.09 -14.94 39.24
CA ILE A 21 10.45 -15.82 38.26
C ILE A 21 8.99 -16.11 38.67
N TRP A 22 8.72 -16.29 39.97
CA TRP A 22 7.36 -16.46 40.47
C TRP A 22 6.51 -15.20 40.28
N TYR A 23 7.05 -14.00 40.52
CA TYR A 23 6.36 -12.72 40.31
C TYR A 23 6.03 -12.46 38.83
N ILE A 24 6.93 -12.85 37.91
CA ILE A 24 6.70 -12.77 36.46
C ILE A 24 5.56 -13.72 36.06
N ASN A 25 5.59 -14.97 36.52
CA ASN A 25 4.53 -15.94 36.21
C ASN A 25 3.18 -15.53 36.82
N LEU A 26 3.16 -14.92 38.02
CA LEU A 26 1.95 -14.40 38.66
C LEU A 26 1.35 -13.22 37.88
N ARG A 27 2.17 -12.34 37.26
CA ARG A 27 1.68 -11.30 36.34
C ARG A 27 1.09 -11.90 35.05
N ILE A 28 1.69 -12.97 34.52
CA ILE A 28 1.23 -13.63 33.29
C ILE A 28 -0.14 -14.30 33.51
N THR A 29 -0.36 -14.97 34.65
CA THR A 29 -1.63 -15.67 34.91
C THR A 29 -2.78 -14.74 35.31
N ASN A 30 -2.48 -13.61 35.96
CA ASN A 30 -3.50 -12.64 36.40
C ASN A 30 -3.91 -11.65 35.30
N ASN A 31 -3.11 -11.52 34.24
CA ASN A 31 -3.47 -10.71 33.09
C ASN A 31 -4.01 -11.59 31.95
N LYS A 32 -5.22 -12.12 32.14
CA LYS A 32 -5.99 -12.85 31.11
C LYS A 32 -6.38 -12.00 29.88
N ASN A 33 -5.78 -10.81 29.71
CA ASN A 33 -5.95 -9.91 28.56
C ASN A 33 -4.63 -9.54 27.86
N VAL A 34 -3.52 -10.22 28.13
CA VAL A 34 -2.37 -10.21 27.20
C VAL A 34 -2.47 -11.46 26.35
N GLY A 35 -3.44 -11.45 25.44
CA GLY A 35 -3.25 -12.18 24.20
C GLY A 35 -2.00 -11.61 23.56
N ILE A 36 -1.01 -12.46 23.28
CA ILE A 36 -0.02 -12.14 22.26
C ILE A 36 -0.83 -12.02 20.98
N VAL A 37 -1.31 -10.81 20.68
CA VAL A 37 -1.80 -10.46 19.36
C VAL A 37 -0.54 -10.46 18.51
N PHE A 38 -0.19 -11.64 17.99
CA PHE A 38 0.79 -11.73 16.92
C PHE A 38 0.34 -10.79 15.81
N ASP A 39 1.35 -10.18 15.21
CA ASP A 39 1.42 -8.99 14.38
C ASP A 39 0.58 -9.01 13.08
N ASN A 40 -0.51 -9.78 13.03
CA ASN A 40 -1.34 -10.02 11.85
C ASN A 40 -1.84 -8.73 11.22
N LYS A 41 -2.21 -7.72 12.02
CA LYS A 41 -2.62 -6.41 11.49
C LYS A 41 -1.46 -5.67 10.82
N ASN A 42 -0.24 -5.75 11.36
CA ASN A 42 0.94 -5.11 10.76
C ASN A 42 1.48 -5.90 9.56
N ILE A 43 1.30 -7.22 9.54
CA ILE A 43 1.63 -8.06 8.39
C ILE A 43 0.63 -7.82 7.24
N GLU A 44 -0.67 -7.70 7.55
CA GLU A 44 -1.72 -7.39 6.59
C GLU A 44 -1.49 -6.01 5.96
N THR A 45 -1.23 -4.98 6.77
CA THR A 45 -0.90 -3.62 6.27
C THR A 45 0.41 -3.56 5.50
N LYS A 46 1.43 -4.34 5.91
CA LYS A 46 2.68 -4.46 5.14
C LYS A 46 2.43 -5.09 3.77
N SER A 47 1.63 -6.16 3.70
CA SER A 47 1.33 -6.82 2.44
C SER A 47 0.50 -5.95 1.51
N GLU A 48 -0.49 -5.22 2.04
CA GLU A 48 -1.29 -4.26 1.29
C GLU A 48 -0.41 -3.14 0.73
N ARG A 49 0.52 -2.61 1.53
CA ARG A 49 1.47 -1.60 1.05
C ARG A 49 2.30 -2.12 -0.13
N VAL A 50 2.89 -3.31 -0.02
CA VAL A 50 3.70 -3.90 -1.10
C VAL A 50 2.84 -4.18 -2.34
N ILE A 51 1.59 -4.58 -2.17
CA ILE A 51 0.63 -4.74 -3.26
C ILE A 51 0.39 -3.41 -3.97
N ASN A 52 0.08 -2.35 -3.22
CA ASN A 52 -0.19 -1.02 -3.79
C ASN A 52 1.06 -0.47 -4.51
N GLU A 53 2.24 -0.58 -3.91
CA GLU A 53 3.52 -0.22 -4.57
C GLU A 53 3.72 -1.01 -5.87
N THR A 54 3.49 -2.33 -5.84
CA THR A 54 3.59 -3.19 -7.05
C THR A 54 2.60 -2.76 -8.15
N ILE A 55 1.39 -2.35 -7.77
CA ILE A 55 0.37 -1.88 -8.70
C ILE A 55 0.78 -0.53 -9.31
N SER A 56 1.18 0.44 -8.49
CA SER A 56 1.61 1.76 -8.94
C SER A 56 2.80 1.64 -9.89
N ASP A 57 3.84 0.89 -9.52
CA ASP A 57 5.02 0.68 -10.36
C ASP A 57 4.65 0.06 -11.71
N TYR A 58 3.76 -0.94 -11.71
CA TYR A 58 3.30 -1.57 -12.95
C TYR A 58 2.53 -0.60 -13.84
N ILE A 59 1.58 0.16 -13.29
CA ILE A 59 0.73 1.07 -14.06
C ILE A 59 1.56 2.25 -14.59
N GLU A 60 2.45 2.84 -13.77
CA GLU A 60 3.36 3.89 -14.21
C GLU A 60 4.23 3.42 -15.37
N ASN A 61 4.82 2.23 -15.25
CA ASN A 61 5.63 1.64 -16.32
C ASN A 61 4.79 1.37 -17.59
N TYR A 62 3.60 0.78 -17.44
CA TYR A 62 2.67 0.53 -18.54
C TYR A 62 2.35 1.81 -19.32
N TYR A 63 2.02 2.90 -18.62
CA TYR A 63 1.66 4.16 -19.25
C TYR A 63 2.87 4.99 -19.72
N SER A 64 4.06 4.79 -19.17
CA SER A 64 5.27 5.47 -19.63
C SER A 64 5.58 5.21 -21.11
N HIS A 65 5.17 4.06 -21.63
CA HIS A 65 5.31 3.70 -23.05
C HIS A 65 4.18 4.23 -23.94
N ILE A 66 3.07 4.68 -23.35
CA ILE A 66 1.86 5.12 -24.06
C ILE A 66 1.77 6.65 -24.07
N LEU A 67 2.05 7.29 -22.94
CA LEU A 67 1.98 8.74 -22.74
C LEU A 67 3.30 9.41 -23.16
N THR A 68 3.60 9.38 -24.46
CA THR A 68 4.90 9.82 -25.01
C THR A 68 5.17 11.32 -24.88
N ASN A 69 4.17 12.12 -24.51
CA ASN A 69 4.28 13.56 -24.25
C ASN A 69 4.54 13.89 -22.77
N ALA A 70 4.85 12.89 -21.95
CA ALA A 70 5.23 13.03 -20.55
C ALA A 70 6.71 12.68 -20.34
N ASP A 71 7.40 13.46 -19.52
CA ASP A 71 8.76 13.15 -19.04
C ASP A 71 8.72 12.15 -17.88
N LYS A 72 7.63 12.13 -17.10
CA LYS A 72 7.39 11.16 -16.03
C LYS A 72 5.89 10.94 -15.85
N VAL A 73 5.50 9.67 -15.70
CA VAL A 73 4.14 9.27 -15.34
C VAL A 73 4.07 9.01 -13.85
N PHE A 74 3.00 9.46 -13.21
CA PHE A 74 2.66 9.18 -11.83
C PHE A 74 1.31 8.48 -11.75
N GLU A 75 1.17 7.60 -10.76
CA GLU A 75 -0.07 6.90 -10.47
C GLU A 75 -0.51 7.12 -9.01
N ALA A 76 -1.82 7.15 -8.81
CA ALA A 76 -2.43 6.94 -7.51
C ALA A 76 -3.77 6.22 -7.68
N HIS A 77 -4.11 5.35 -6.74
CA HIS A 77 -5.38 4.62 -6.78
C HIS A 77 -6.09 4.56 -5.42
N LYS A 78 -7.40 4.33 -5.52
CA LYS A 78 -8.24 3.87 -4.42
C LYS A 78 -8.49 2.37 -4.60
N SER A 79 -8.21 1.57 -3.58
CA SER A 79 -8.60 0.16 -3.54
C SER A 79 -10.02 -0.01 -2.99
N TYR A 80 -10.86 -0.76 -3.69
CA TYR A 80 -12.17 -1.19 -3.19
C TYR A 80 -12.09 -2.49 -2.42
N SER A 81 -11.23 -3.40 -2.86
CA SER A 81 -10.97 -4.68 -2.21
C SER A 81 -9.77 -5.39 -2.80
N ILE A 82 -9.14 -6.21 -1.97
CA ILE A 82 -8.13 -7.20 -2.32
C ILE A 82 -8.74 -8.56 -1.97
N GLU A 83 -9.03 -9.38 -2.97
CA GLU A 83 -9.67 -10.69 -2.80
C GLU A 83 -8.78 -11.81 -3.34
N GLN A 84 -8.57 -12.86 -2.54
CA GLN A 84 -7.88 -14.06 -3.01
C GLN A 84 -8.87 -15.02 -3.68
N LYS A 85 -8.60 -15.40 -4.92
CA LYS A 85 -9.46 -16.29 -5.71
C LYS A 85 -8.61 -17.18 -6.63
N ASP A 86 -8.84 -18.48 -6.58
CA ASP A 86 -8.16 -19.47 -7.44
C ASP A 86 -6.62 -19.38 -7.42
N GLY A 87 -6.05 -19.09 -6.24
CA GLY A 87 -4.60 -18.91 -6.06
C GLY A 87 -4.04 -17.59 -6.58
N LEU A 88 -4.88 -16.71 -7.11
CA LEU A 88 -4.56 -15.35 -7.54
C LEU A 88 -5.14 -14.32 -6.57
N ILE A 89 -4.68 -13.08 -6.71
CA ILE A 89 -5.16 -11.96 -5.90
C ILE A 89 -5.75 -10.93 -6.87
N ASN A 90 -7.06 -10.70 -6.75
CA ASN A 90 -7.76 -9.69 -7.52
C ASN A 90 -7.81 -8.40 -6.69
N VAL A 91 -7.38 -7.30 -7.29
CA VAL A 91 -7.46 -5.97 -6.69
C VAL A 91 -8.34 -5.10 -7.58
N TYR A 92 -9.45 -4.66 -7.00
CA TYR A 92 -10.44 -3.81 -7.67
C TYR A 92 -10.14 -2.36 -7.31
N ILE A 93 -9.72 -1.56 -8.28
CA ILE A 93 -9.26 -0.18 -8.02
C ILE A 93 -9.98 0.85 -8.86
N TYR A 94 -9.91 2.09 -8.41
CA TYR A 94 -10.06 3.28 -9.25
C TYR A 94 -8.70 3.97 -9.31
N THR A 95 -8.08 4.01 -10.49
CA THR A 95 -6.73 4.57 -10.68
C THR A 95 -6.81 5.91 -11.42
N LEU A 96 -5.96 6.84 -11.01
CA LEU A 96 -5.63 8.07 -11.72
C LEU A 96 -4.19 7.97 -12.19
N VAL A 97 -3.97 8.23 -13.47
CA VAL A 97 -2.65 8.28 -14.08
C VAL A 97 -2.46 9.65 -14.72
N GLU A 98 -1.36 10.32 -14.38
CA GLU A 98 -1.00 11.62 -14.92
C GLU A 98 0.44 11.62 -15.42
N GLY A 99 0.62 12.01 -16.67
CA GLY A 99 1.90 12.33 -17.27
C GLY A 99 2.26 13.79 -17.01
N TYR A 100 3.44 14.01 -16.45
CA TYR A 100 4.01 15.33 -16.21
C TYR A 100 5.15 15.61 -17.19
N ALA A 101 5.26 16.86 -17.63
CA ALA A 101 6.31 17.32 -18.53
C ALA A 101 6.94 18.64 -18.08
N PHE A 102 8.18 18.87 -18.47
CA PHE A 102 8.86 20.15 -18.30
C PHE A 102 8.48 21.13 -19.41
N ALA A 103 7.87 22.26 -19.03
CA ALA A 103 7.54 23.33 -19.95
C ALA A 103 7.66 24.69 -19.26
N ASN A 104 8.32 25.66 -19.91
CA ASN A 104 8.44 27.04 -19.44
C ASN A 104 8.97 27.16 -17.98
N GLY A 105 9.96 26.34 -17.62
CA GLY A 105 10.56 26.34 -16.28
C GLY A 105 9.66 25.73 -15.19
N LYS A 106 8.57 25.06 -15.56
CA LYS A 106 7.67 24.35 -14.67
C LYS A 106 7.63 22.87 -15.02
N PHE A 107 7.33 22.04 -14.03
CA PHE A 107 7.03 20.63 -14.20
C PHE A 107 5.57 20.40 -13.85
N GLY A 108 4.76 19.95 -14.80
CA GLY A 108 3.31 20.00 -14.66
C GLY A 108 2.56 18.98 -15.48
N PHE A 109 1.27 18.84 -15.17
CA PHE A 109 0.35 17.97 -15.89
C PHE A 109 0.38 18.25 -17.41
N SER A 110 0.45 17.19 -18.20
CA SER A 110 0.51 17.22 -19.67
C SER A 110 -0.59 16.34 -20.28
N CYS A 111 -0.81 15.16 -19.72
CA CYS A 111 -1.83 14.22 -20.16
C CYS A 111 -2.19 13.26 -19.03
N GLY A 112 -3.30 12.55 -19.16
CA GLY A 112 -3.69 11.56 -18.16
C GLY A 112 -5.14 11.17 -18.27
N GLY A 113 -5.57 10.35 -17.33
CA GLY A 113 -6.94 9.88 -17.23
C GLY A 113 -7.14 9.06 -15.97
N SER A 114 -8.40 8.79 -15.64
CA SER A 114 -8.75 7.97 -14.50
C SER A 114 -9.82 6.95 -14.89
N ASN A 115 -9.65 5.71 -14.45
CA ASN A 115 -10.55 4.62 -14.79
C ASN A 115 -10.65 3.60 -13.65
N PRO A 116 -11.81 2.95 -13.47
CA PRO A 116 -11.90 1.69 -12.78
C PRO A 116 -11.05 0.61 -13.48
N ALA A 117 -10.30 -0.16 -12.69
CA ALA A 117 -9.47 -1.24 -13.20
C ALA A 117 -9.46 -2.46 -12.28
N LEU A 118 -9.28 -3.63 -12.91
CA LEU A 118 -8.97 -4.89 -12.23
C LEU A 118 -7.49 -5.20 -12.44
N ILE A 119 -6.76 -5.31 -11.34
CA ILE A 119 -5.43 -5.89 -11.31
C ILE A 119 -5.52 -7.31 -10.79
N VAL A 120 -4.86 -8.25 -11.47
CA VAL A 120 -4.66 -9.59 -10.96
C VAL A 120 -3.19 -9.81 -10.70
N LEU A 121 -2.89 -10.18 -9.46
CA LEU A 121 -1.55 -10.46 -8.98
C LEU A 121 -1.39 -11.96 -8.74
N ARG A 122 -0.16 -12.42 -8.93
CA ARG A 122 0.34 -13.69 -8.39
C ARG A 122 1.34 -13.38 -7.29
N LYS A 123 1.23 -14.10 -6.17
CA LYS A 123 2.20 -14.05 -5.07
C LYS A 123 3.17 -15.21 -5.22
N ASP A 124 4.47 -14.90 -5.21
CA ASP A 124 5.56 -15.87 -5.07
C ASP A 124 6.42 -15.48 -3.87
N LYS A 125 6.33 -16.26 -2.79
CA LYS A 125 6.91 -15.93 -1.47
C LYS A 125 6.46 -14.55 -1.02
N ASP A 126 7.37 -13.57 -0.95
CA ASP A 126 7.09 -12.20 -0.53
C ASP A 126 6.98 -11.22 -1.70
N LYS A 127 7.03 -11.71 -2.95
CA LYS A 127 6.93 -10.90 -4.15
C LYS A 127 5.55 -11.00 -4.78
N PHE A 128 5.00 -9.87 -5.20
CA PHE A 128 3.80 -9.81 -6.03
C PHE A 128 4.18 -9.48 -7.47
N THR A 129 3.43 -10.00 -8.42
CA THR A 129 3.62 -9.70 -9.84
C THR A 129 2.28 -9.57 -10.52
N VAL A 130 2.08 -8.48 -11.25
CA VAL A 130 0.88 -8.26 -12.07
C VAL A 130 0.90 -9.25 -13.23
N VAL A 131 -0.17 -10.05 -13.34
CA VAL A 131 -0.38 -11.02 -14.41
C VAL A 131 -1.52 -10.63 -15.34
N ARG A 132 -2.37 -9.70 -14.91
CA ARG A 132 -3.42 -9.10 -15.73
C ARG A 132 -3.73 -7.69 -15.25
N PHE A 133 -3.92 -6.78 -16.20
CA PHE A 133 -4.42 -5.44 -15.99
C PHE A 133 -5.55 -5.21 -16.99
N GLU A 134 -6.78 -5.02 -16.48
CA GLU A 134 -7.97 -4.79 -17.29
C GLU A 134 -8.61 -3.47 -16.86
N GLN A 135 -8.95 -2.62 -17.81
CA GLN A 135 -9.54 -1.29 -17.56
C GLN A 135 -10.97 -1.23 -18.09
N SER A 136 -11.75 -0.29 -17.55
CA SER A 136 -13.03 0.06 -18.14
C SER A 136 -12.83 0.55 -19.57
N LYS A 137 -13.79 0.22 -20.42
CA LYS A 137 -13.90 0.81 -21.76
C LYS A 137 -14.54 2.19 -21.67
N ASP A 138 -14.42 2.98 -22.72
CA ASP A 138 -15.03 4.30 -22.79
C ASP A 138 -16.45 4.28 -23.37
N GLY A 139 -17.14 5.42 -23.26
CA GLY A 139 -18.43 5.66 -23.92
C GLY A 139 -19.54 4.75 -23.42
N THR A 140 -20.35 4.22 -24.34
CA THR A 140 -21.50 3.37 -24.00
C THR A 140 -21.10 2.06 -23.31
N GLU A 141 -19.85 1.65 -23.45
CA GLU A 141 -19.30 0.42 -22.87
C GLU A 141 -18.69 0.63 -21.46
N TYR A 142 -18.67 1.86 -20.96
CA TYR A 142 -18.11 2.17 -19.63
C TYR A 142 -18.77 1.38 -18.51
N GLY A 143 -20.07 1.58 -18.28
CA GLY A 143 -20.82 0.83 -17.27
C GLY A 143 -20.81 -0.69 -17.48
N PRO A 144 -21.11 -1.21 -18.69
CA PRO A 144 -21.08 -2.64 -18.98
C PRO A 144 -19.72 -3.31 -18.70
N SER A 145 -18.61 -2.68 -19.10
CA SER A 145 -17.27 -3.25 -18.89
C SER A 145 -16.92 -3.34 -17.40
N ILE A 146 -17.25 -2.33 -16.60
CA ILE A 146 -17.03 -2.33 -15.14
C ILE A 146 -17.83 -3.47 -14.49
N LYS A 147 -19.12 -3.62 -14.84
CA LYS A 147 -19.98 -4.69 -14.29
C LYS A 147 -19.51 -6.10 -14.64
N LYS A 148 -18.78 -6.26 -15.76
CA LYS A 148 -18.17 -7.54 -16.15
C LYS A 148 -16.91 -7.85 -15.35
N MET A 149 -16.10 -6.83 -15.08
CA MET A 149 -14.82 -6.97 -14.39
C MET A 149 -14.96 -7.06 -12.85
N PHE A 150 -15.93 -6.35 -12.27
CA PHE A 150 -16.05 -6.14 -10.82
C PHE A 150 -17.21 -6.95 -10.23
N PRO A 151 -17.07 -7.48 -9.00
CA PRO A 151 -18.22 -7.85 -8.18
C PRO A 151 -19.21 -6.69 -8.06
N ARG A 152 -20.50 -6.99 -8.09
CA ARG A 152 -21.57 -5.98 -8.18
C ARG A 152 -21.43 -4.83 -7.16
N LYS A 153 -21.14 -5.14 -5.90
CA LYS A 153 -20.93 -4.15 -4.82
C LYS A 153 -19.85 -3.12 -5.15
N TYR A 154 -18.77 -3.54 -5.81
CA TYR A 154 -17.64 -2.68 -6.16
C TYR A 154 -17.85 -2.00 -7.51
N ALA A 155 -18.56 -2.65 -8.45
CA ALA A 155 -18.91 -2.05 -9.72
C ALA A 155 -19.75 -0.78 -9.54
N GLU A 156 -20.78 -0.85 -8.70
CA GLU A 156 -21.66 0.30 -8.39
C GLU A 156 -20.84 1.44 -7.76
N LYS A 157 -20.00 1.12 -6.77
CA LYS A 157 -19.14 2.12 -6.12
C LYS A 157 -18.13 2.75 -7.07
N ALA A 158 -17.50 1.98 -7.94
CA ALA A 158 -16.54 2.46 -8.92
C ALA A 158 -17.18 3.43 -9.93
N MET A 159 -18.38 3.11 -10.40
CA MET A 159 -19.13 4.02 -11.28
C MET A 159 -19.51 5.31 -10.55
N GLU A 160 -19.96 5.24 -9.29
CA GLU A 160 -20.29 6.42 -8.49
C GLU A 160 -19.10 7.34 -8.21
N ASP A 161 -17.90 6.78 -8.06
CA ASP A 161 -16.69 7.52 -7.76
C ASP A 161 -16.11 8.22 -9.00
N THR A 162 -16.61 7.92 -10.19
CA THR A 162 -16.24 8.60 -11.44
C THR A 162 -16.47 10.11 -11.32
N GLY A 163 -15.43 10.90 -11.55
CA GLY A 163 -15.50 12.36 -11.48
C GLY A 163 -15.58 12.93 -10.05
N ARG A 164 -15.51 12.11 -9.00
CA ARG A 164 -15.39 12.60 -7.62
C ARG A 164 -13.94 12.91 -7.28
N ASP A 165 -13.76 13.85 -6.35
CA ASP A 165 -12.46 14.02 -5.69
C ASP A 165 -12.25 12.88 -4.69
N LEU A 166 -11.31 11.99 -5.03
CA LEU A 166 -10.87 10.88 -4.19
C LEU A 166 -9.54 11.17 -3.49
N GLY A 167 -9.03 12.39 -3.58
CA GLY A 167 -7.70 12.77 -3.08
C GLY A 167 -6.52 12.26 -3.93
N LEU A 168 -6.79 11.58 -5.05
CA LEU A 168 -5.76 10.98 -5.90
C LEU A 168 -4.87 12.04 -6.56
N LYS A 169 -5.45 13.16 -7.01
CA LYS A 169 -4.70 14.31 -7.54
C LYS A 169 -3.73 14.88 -6.49
N THR A 170 -4.19 15.02 -5.25
CA THR A 170 -3.35 15.48 -4.13
C THR A 170 -2.18 14.52 -3.89
N GLN A 171 -2.44 13.21 -3.94
CA GLN A 171 -1.38 12.20 -3.82
C GLN A 171 -0.37 12.32 -4.97
N ILE A 172 -0.82 12.40 -6.23
CA ILE A 172 0.07 12.56 -7.39
C ILE A 172 0.89 13.85 -7.27
N LYS A 173 0.29 14.97 -6.85
CA LYS A 173 1.01 16.22 -6.63
C LYS A 173 2.08 16.10 -5.54
N SER A 174 1.82 15.32 -4.49
CA SER A 174 2.83 15.01 -3.48
C SER A 174 3.97 14.16 -4.07
N ASN A 175 3.63 13.08 -4.77
CA ASN A 175 4.59 12.18 -5.40
C ASN A 175 5.48 12.91 -6.43
N SER A 176 4.89 13.81 -7.22
CA SER A 176 5.64 14.59 -8.22
C SER A 176 6.61 15.58 -7.59
N LYS A 177 6.22 16.21 -6.47
CA LYS A 177 7.11 17.06 -5.67
C LYS A 177 8.28 16.28 -5.09
N GLU A 178 8.01 15.11 -4.53
CA GLU A 178 9.03 14.23 -3.96
C GLU A 178 10.01 13.75 -5.03
N TRP A 179 9.49 13.36 -6.19
CA TRP A 179 10.30 12.94 -7.33
C TRP A 179 11.22 14.08 -7.82
N LEU A 180 10.69 15.30 -8.03
CA LEU A 180 11.51 16.46 -8.42
C LEU A 180 12.64 16.72 -7.43
N LYS A 181 12.33 16.71 -6.13
CA LYS A 181 13.31 16.89 -5.07
C LYS A 181 14.40 15.81 -5.11
N ALA A 182 14.00 14.55 -5.32
CA ALA A 182 14.93 13.44 -5.46
C ALA A 182 15.83 13.55 -6.69
N GLN A 183 15.38 14.22 -7.76
CA GLN A 183 16.20 14.54 -8.92
C GLN A 183 17.15 15.74 -8.70
N GLY A 184 17.14 16.38 -7.53
CA GLY A 184 17.92 17.59 -7.27
C GLY A 184 17.42 18.82 -8.04
N ARG A 185 16.17 18.79 -8.49
CA ARG A 185 15.53 19.82 -9.30
C ARG A 185 14.79 20.84 -8.44
N SER A 186 14.71 22.08 -8.93
CA SER A 186 14.10 23.22 -8.23
C SER A 186 12.93 23.85 -8.98
N GLU A 187 12.55 23.28 -10.12
CA GLU A 187 11.41 23.69 -10.93
C GLU A 187 10.14 23.70 -10.07
N LEU A 188 9.32 24.74 -10.27
CA LEU A 188 8.03 24.83 -9.62
C LEU A 188 7.08 23.81 -10.23
N LEU A 189 6.26 23.18 -9.39
CA LEU A 189 5.11 22.45 -9.89
C LEU A 189 4.15 23.43 -10.57
N SER A 190 3.56 23.04 -11.70
CA SER A 190 2.44 23.81 -12.24
C SER A 190 1.30 23.83 -11.22
N GLU A 191 0.73 25.00 -10.99
CA GLU A 191 -0.61 25.08 -10.45
C GLU A 191 -1.55 24.80 -11.62
N GLU A 192 -2.33 23.72 -11.54
CA GLU A 192 -3.48 23.51 -12.43
C GLU A 192 -4.51 24.61 -12.22
#